data_AF-A0AAX7W5K0-F1
#
_entry.id   AF-A0AAX7W5K0-F1
#
_cell.length_a   1.000
_cell.length_b   1.000
_cell.length_c   1.000
_cell.angle_alpha   90.00
_cell.angle_beta   90.00
_cell.angle_gamma   90.00
#
_symmetry.space_group_name_H-M   'P 1'
#
loop_
_entity.id
_entity.type
_entity.pdbx_description
1 polymer ?
#
loop_
_entity_poly.entity_id
_entity_poly.type
_entity_poly.pdbx_seq_one_letter_code
_entity_poly.pdbx_strand_id
1 'polypeptide(L)'
;MATVPQGIVGKPRFGPSDCLIAMLRACSRDSTEAIETRLKCMLQMFLQHYRDDEGNEKTKELAAKCCYEAGVWYHRILESLISQERKRLGFSDISVCLMQGILEHDLFQRCLVACCLEIAVTSNSLPCDFPLLLQILKLEPYHFWKVIEPVWRVGSGLPHYVVTHLIQVEEKVLENLAWISDSPLWDEITPNEGHMPTCQQVMHPNRLEGPMQTDPGVPRDVSLGMNHSARTEQQCSPSAINKQERCSSLHLFARKVYSLMAKRLRELCSTLEISDELRLKIWTCFEYSLVHCSCLMEDRHLDQLLMCAIYIIAKITKMEIPFKQIMKCYKSQPRANKSVCKNVLISERMEENSTIKKINTGKHSSTILTPNTPSTHYPRPGQEERGNLIHFYNQVYTTKMQHFAKQFAQTSLRDTPPLSPYPRQWKASPRCYQLSNSPSISISPYNTETPSPHRTGLCYYFNSSPPELLREINNMIKTGRSPNMRCYAVSLDRDEEGDGSSAKRLRLDGQSAWQRRLRNVFNDRITRMNQDQV
;
A
#
# COMPACT_ATOMS: atom_id res chain seq x y z
N MET A 1 52.14 7.69 22.17
CA MET A 1 51.46 7.54 20.86
C MET A 1 51.18 6.06 20.66
N ALA A 2 49.92 5.65 20.74
CA ALA A 2 49.52 4.29 20.45
C ALA A 2 48.15 4.34 19.74
N THR A 3 48.18 3.84 18.51
CA THR A 3 47.07 3.73 17.57
C THR A 3 45.99 2.80 18.13
N VAL A 4 44.77 3.31 18.27
CA VAL A 4 43.57 2.51 18.59
C VAL A 4 43.04 1.90 17.29
N PRO A 5 42.85 0.57 17.19
CA PRO A 5 42.31 -0.05 15.98
C PRO A 5 40.83 0.31 15.81
N GLN A 6 40.47 0.73 14.60
CA GLN A 6 39.08 0.88 14.17
C GLN A 6 38.35 -0.45 14.31
N GLY A 7 37.17 -0.38 14.94
CA GLY A 7 36.32 -1.52 15.23
C GLY A 7 35.96 -2.32 13.98
N ILE A 8 36.20 -3.62 14.08
CA ILE A 8 35.72 -4.65 13.16
C ILE A 8 34.20 -4.57 13.12
N VAL A 9 33.63 -4.12 12.00
CA VAL A 9 32.21 -4.30 11.69
C VAL A 9 31.98 -5.81 11.61
N GLY A 10 31.35 -6.37 12.64
CA GLY A 10 31.11 -7.81 12.75
C GLY A 10 30.31 -8.35 11.57
N LYS A 11 30.69 -9.54 11.10
CA LYS A 11 29.93 -10.30 10.09
C LYS A 11 28.45 -10.40 10.53
N PRO A 12 27.48 -10.26 9.61
CA PRO A 12 26.07 -10.47 9.93
C PRO A 12 25.88 -11.88 10.49
N ARG A 13 25.35 -11.98 11.72
CA ARG A 13 25.07 -13.28 12.37
C ARG A 13 23.90 -13.96 11.66
N PHE A 14 24.05 -15.26 11.39
CA PHE A 14 22.95 -16.12 10.96
C PHE A 14 22.18 -16.56 12.20
N GLY A 15 20.93 -16.11 12.33
CA GLY A 15 20.05 -16.39 13.47
C GLY A 15 19.37 -15.15 14.05
N PRO A 16 18.37 -15.32 14.93
CA PRO A 16 17.67 -14.22 15.56
C PRO A 16 18.60 -13.44 16.50
N SER A 17 18.43 -12.12 16.57
CA SER A 17 19.15 -11.29 17.54
C SER A 17 18.66 -11.57 18.97
N ASP A 18 19.47 -11.25 19.98
CA ASP A 18 19.06 -11.39 21.39
C ASP A 18 17.78 -10.59 21.69
N CYS A 19 17.60 -9.45 20.99
CA CYS A 19 16.39 -8.63 21.03
C CYS A 19 15.18 -9.38 20.45
N LEU A 20 15.33 -9.98 19.27
CA LEU A 20 14.27 -10.78 18.64
C LEU A 20 13.91 -11.99 19.51
N ILE A 21 14.89 -12.70 20.06
CA ILE A 21 14.66 -13.83 20.97
C ILE A 21 13.88 -13.38 22.21
N ALA A 22 14.27 -12.25 22.82
CA ALA A 22 13.55 -11.70 23.97
C ALA A 22 12.10 -11.31 23.62
N MET A 23 11.86 -10.79 22.42
CA MET A 23 10.50 -10.49 21.94
C MET A 23 9.67 -11.75 21.68
N LEU A 24 10.26 -12.80 21.09
CA LEU A 24 9.59 -14.08 20.84
C LEU A 24 9.22 -14.80 22.15
N ARG A 25 10.10 -14.74 23.15
CA ARG A 25 9.83 -15.32 24.49
C ARG A 25 8.83 -14.50 25.31
N ALA A 26 8.62 -13.23 24.97
CA ALA A 26 7.61 -12.39 25.61
C ALA A 26 6.18 -12.68 25.10
N CYS A 27 6.04 -13.47 24.02
CA CYS A 27 4.75 -14.00 23.58
C CYS A 27 4.19 -15.05 24.54
N SER A 28 2.86 -15.26 24.49
CA SER A 28 2.19 -16.33 25.23
C SER A 28 2.62 -17.75 24.81
N ARG A 29 3.12 -17.92 23.58
CA ARG A 29 3.74 -19.15 23.07
C ARG A 29 5.06 -18.84 22.37
N ASP A 30 6.13 -19.49 22.80
CA ASP A 30 7.43 -19.37 22.13
C ASP A 30 7.36 -20.02 20.73
N SER A 31 7.47 -19.17 19.70
CA SER A 31 7.38 -19.58 18.29
C SER A 31 8.74 -19.75 17.62
N THR A 32 9.85 -19.64 18.38
CA THR A 32 11.21 -19.61 17.85
C THR A 32 11.56 -20.86 17.04
N GLU A 33 11.29 -22.05 17.59
CA GLU A 33 11.60 -23.33 16.93
C GLU A 33 10.77 -23.53 15.64
N ALA A 34 9.47 -23.19 15.70
CA ALA A 34 8.59 -23.30 14.54
C ALA A 34 9.02 -22.37 13.40
N ILE A 35 9.43 -21.15 13.73
CA ILE A 35 9.95 -20.15 12.78
C ILE A 35 11.25 -20.64 12.16
N GLU A 36 12.21 -21.10 12.98
CA GLU A 36 13.48 -21.61 12.47
C GLU A 36 13.32 -22.84 11.59
N THR A 37 12.46 -23.78 11.99
CA THR A 37 12.19 -25.01 11.23
C THR A 37 11.58 -24.67 9.87
N ARG A 38 10.61 -23.74 9.84
CA ARG A 38 10.00 -23.25 8.60
C ARG A 38 11.04 -22.59 7.69
N LEU A 39 11.83 -21.67 8.23
CA LEU A 39 12.89 -20.98 7.48
C LEU A 39 13.86 -22.00 6.87
N LYS A 40 14.38 -22.94 7.67
CA LYS A 40 15.31 -23.99 7.21
C LYS A 40 14.69 -24.84 6.10
N CYS A 41 13.45 -25.29 6.28
CA CYS A 41 12.74 -26.11 5.29
C CYS A 41 12.60 -25.38 3.94
N MET A 42 12.16 -24.12 3.94
CA MET A 42 11.98 -23.35 2.70
C MET A 42 13.29 -23.03 2.00
N LEU A 43 14.34 -22.68 2.74
CA LEU A 43 15.68 -22.48 2.17
C LEU A 43 16.22 -23.78 1.58
N GLN A 44 15.95 -24.93 2.20
CA GLN A 44 16.32 -26.24 1.66
C GLN A 44 15.57 -26.58 0.38
N MET A 45 14.27 -26.27 0.27
CA MET A 45 13.52 -26.44 -0.99
C MET A 45 14.18 -25.67 -2.14
N PHE A 46 14.60 -24.43 -1.88
CA PHE A 46 15.33 -23.62 -2.86
C PHE A 46 16.69 -24.22 -3.24
N LEU A 47 17.48 -24.65 -2.26
CA LEU A 47 18.78 -25.28 -2.55
C LEU A 47 18.64 -26.60 -3.29
N GLN A 48 17.61 -27.39 -2.98
CA GLN A 48 17.38 -28.68 -3.63
C GLN A 48 17.12 -28.50 -5.12
N HIS A 49 16.28 -27.52 -5.50
CA HIS A 49 16.04 -27.20 -6.91
C HIS A 49 17.34 -26.91 -7.68
N TYR A 50 18.30 -26.19 -7.08
CA TYR A 50 19.59 -25.91 -7.72
C TYR A 50 20.63 -27.04 -7.60
N ARG A 51 20.41 -28.01 -6.71
CA ARG A 51 21.25 -29.22 -6.64
C ARG A 51 20.87 -30.24 -7.70
N ASP A 52 19.57 -30.35 -7.99
CA ASP A 52 19.01 -31.26 -8.98
C ASP A 52 19.17 -30.74 -10.42
N ASP A 53 19.41 -29.43 -10.58
CA ASP A 53 19.81 -28.83 -11.85
C ASP A 53 21.25 -29.25 -12.19
N GLU A 54 21.48 -29.79 -13.41
CA GLU A 54 22.81 -30.10 -13.94
C GLU A 54 23.67 -28.84 -14.22
N GLY A 55 23.27 -27.71 -13.63
CA GLY A 55 23.84 -26.39 -13.83
C GLY A 55 25.26 -26.23 -13.27
N ASN A 56 25.88 -25.13 -13.70
CA ASN A 56 27.21 -24.68 -13.32
C ASN A 56 27.40 -24.65 -11.78
N GLU A 57 28.49 -25.23 -11.26
CA GLU A 57 28.85 -25.19 -9.83
C GLU A 57 28.83 -23.77 -9.23
N LYS A 58 29.16 -22.76 -10.04
CA LYS A 58 29.06 -21.35 -9.65
C LYS A 58 27.62 -20.95 -9.28
N THR A 59 26.61 -21.46 -9.98
CA THR A 59 25.20 -21.20 -9.70
C THR A 59 24.78 -21.84 -8.37
N LYS A 60 25.29 -23.04 -8.07
CA LYS A 60 25.04 -23.73 -6.80
C LYS A 60 25.64 -22.98 -5.61
N GLU A 61 26.86 -22.48 -5.76
CA GLU A 61 27.52 -21.65 -4.75
C GLU A 61 26.76 -20.32 -4.53
N LEU A 62 26.32 -19.67 -5.61
CA LEU A 62 25.50 -18.47 -5.51
C LEU A 62 24.15 -18.75 -4.83
N ALA A 63 23.50 -19.87 -5.12
CA ALA A 63 22.25 -20.26 -4.46
C ALA A 63 22.46 -20.48 -2.95
N ALA A 64 23.55 -21.14 -2.54
CA ALA A 64 23.93 -21.30 -1.14
C ALA A 64 24.17 -19.95 -0.44
N LYS A 65 24.88 -19.03 -1.11
CA LYS A 65 25.09 -17.66 -0.64
C LYS A 65 23.77 -16.90 -0.48
N CYS A 66 22.87 -17.00 -1.46
CA CYS A 66 21.53 -16.39 -1.40
C CYS A 66 20.73 -16.91 -0.20
N CYS A 67 20.78 -18.21 0.10
CA CYS A 67 20.09 -18.77 1.26
C CYS A 67 20.66 -18.24 2.60
N TYR A 68 21.98 -18.12 2.71
CA TYR A 68 22.60 -17.53 3.89
C TYR A 68 22.14 -16.08 4.08
N GLU A 69 22.22 -15.26 3.04
CA GLU A 69 21.80 -13.85 3.08
C GLU A 69 20.29 -13.70 3.35
N ALA A 70 19.46 -14.56 2.74
CA ALA A 70 18.02 -14.56 2.97
C ALA A 70 17.66 -14.85 4.43
N GLY A 71 18.36 -15.78 5.09
CA GLY A 71 18.18 -16.05 6.51
C GLY A 71 18.50 -14.83 7.40
N VAL A 72 19.58 -14.11 7.07
CA VAL A 72 19.94 -12.86 7.76
C VAL A 72 18.87 -11.78 7.54
N TRP A 73 18.42 -11.60 6.29
CA TRP A 73 17.35 -10.64 5.96
C TRP A 73 16.05 -10.97 6.68
N TYR A 74 15.68 -12.24 6.73
CA TYR A 74 14.47 -12.71 7.38
C TYR A 74 14.41 -12.30 8.85
N HIS A 75 15.43 -12.63 9.64
CA HIS A 75 15.45 -12.26 11.06
C HIS A 75 15.48 -10.74 11.25
N ARG A 76 16.24 -10.01 10.43
CA ARG A 76 16.34 -8.55 10.52
C ARG A 76 15.01 -7.86 10.20
N ILE A 77 14.34 -8.27 9.12
CA ILE A 77 13.06 -7.70 8.71
C ILE A 77 11.97 -8.08 9.72
N LEU A 78 11.92 -9.34 10.15
CA LEU A 78 10.97 -9.81 11.15
C LEU A 78 11.11 -9.03 12.47
N GLU A 79 12.32 -8.86 12.97
CA GLU A 79 12.60 -8.07 14.18
C GLU A 79 12.08 -6.64 14.04
N SER A 80 12.34 -6.01 12.90
CA SER A 80 11.96 -4.62 12.70
C SER A 80 10.46 -4.45 12.43
N LEU A 81 9.78 -5.44 11.83
CA LEU A 81 8.31 -5.47 11.72
C LEU A 81 7.67 -5.54 13.11
N ILE A 82 8.14 -6.46 13.96
CA ILE A 82 7.66 -6.63 15.33
C ILE A 82 7.92 -5.36 16.14
N SER A 83 9.12 -4.78 16.02
CA SER A 83 9.50 -3.54 16.72
C SER A 83 8.62 -2.35 16.33
N GLN A 84 8.27 -2.23 15.04
CA GLN A 84 7.37 -1.16 14.58
C GLN A 84 5.95 -1.36 15.11
N GLU A 85 5.45 -2.60 15.11
CA GLU A 85 4.11 -2.89 15.62
C GLU A 85 4.01 -2.62 17.12
N ARG A 86 5.06 -2.97 17.87
CA ARG A 86 5.19 -2.63 19.29
C ARG A 86 5.20 -1.12 19.54
N LYS A 87 5.89 -0.35 18.70
CA LYS A 87 5.89 1.13 18.78
C LYS A 87 4.53 1.73 18.46
N ARG A 88 3.79 1.13 17.52
CA ARG A 88 2.47 1.62 17.06
C ARG A 88 1.38 1.46 18.12
N LEU A 89 1.39 0.34 18.84
CA LEU A 89 0.32 -0.06 19.76
C LEU A 89 0.65 0.16 21.24
N GLY A 90 1.90 0.53 21.55
CA GLY A 90 2.39 0.59 22.92
C GLY A 90 2.48 -0.80 23.57
N PHE A 91 2.79 -0.82 24.86
CA PHE A 91 2.87 -2.04 25.66
C PHE A 91 1.46 -2.39 26.17
N SER A 92 0.67 -3.08 25.36
CA SER A 92 -0.68 -3.56 25.70
C SER A 92 -0.86 -5.02 25.30
N ASP A 93 -1.75 -5.76 25.96
CA ASP A 93 -2.03 -7.17 25.64
C ASP A 93 -2.50 -7.37 24.19
N ILE A 94 -3.12 -6.34 23.60
CA ILE A 94 -3.53 -6.29 22.19
C ILE A 94 -2.31 -6.33 21.25
N SER A 95 -1.21 -5.66 21.64
CA SER A 95 0.07 -5.65 20.91
C SER A 95 0.70 -7.05 20.89
N VAL A 96 0.65 -7.77 22.02
CA VAL A 96 1.16 -9.15 22.14
C VAL A 96 0.32 -10.12 21.30
N CYS A 97 -1.02 -10.00 21.32
CA CYS A 97 -1.89 -10.84 20.49
C CYS A 97 -1.71 -10.58 18.97
N LEU A 98 -1.50 -9.34 18.54
CA LEU A 98 -1.24 -9.02 17.13
C LEU A 98 0.15 -9.48 16.68
N MET A 99 1.16 -9.33 17.55
CA MET A 99 2.49 -9.90 17.34
C MET A 99 2.41 -11.43 17.20
N GLN A 100 1.63 -12.10 18.05
CA GLN A 100 1.37 -13.53 17.95
C GLN A 100 0.68 -13.88 16.62
N GLY A 101 -0.31 -13.09 16.20
CA GLY A 101 -0.97 -13.28 14.92
C GLY A 101 -0.01 -13.19 13.73
N ILE A 102 0.95 -12.27 13.74
CA ILE A 102 1.97 -12.16 12.66
C ILE A 102 2.94 -13.35 12.70
N LEU A 103 3.32 -13.81 13.89
CA LEU A 103 4.28 -14.91 14.09
C LEU A 103 3.68 -16.28 13.75
N GLU A 104 2.42 -16.51 14.11
CA GLU A 104 1.71 -17.78 13.88
C GLU A 104 1.11 -17.90 12.48
N HIS A 105 0.94 -16.80 11.74
CA HIS A 105 0.38 -16.84 10.40
C HIS A 105 1.36 -17.47 9.40
N ASP A 106 1.25 -18.79 9.20
CA ASP A 106 2.15 -19.61 8.39
C ASP A 106 2.42 -19.02 7.01
N LEU A 107 1.35 -18.64 6.30
CA LEU A 107 1.44 -18.06 4.96
C LEU A 107 2.21 -16.74 4.93
N PHE A 108 2.10 -15.91 5.97
CA PHE A 108 2.85 -14.65 6.05
C PHE A 108 4.34 -14.94 6.20
N GLN A 109 4.68 -15.89 7.07
CA GLN A 109 6.07 -16.31 7.29
C GLN A 109 6.68 -16.88 6.02
N ARG A 110 5.94 -17.72 5.27
CA ARG A 110 6.41 -18.25 3.99
C ARG A 110 6.63 -17.16 2.95
N CYS A 111 5.68 -16.24 2.78
CA CYS A 111 5.85 -15.09 1.87
C CYS A 111 7.03 -14.21 2.29
N LEU A 112 7.26 -14.02 3.59
CA LEU A 112 8.41 -13.26 4.10
C LEU A 112 9.74 -13.94 3.74
N VAL A 113 9.85 -15.26 3.90
CA VAL A 113 11.04 -16.02 3.45
C VAL A 113 11.25 -15.87 1.94
N ALA A 114 10.19 -16.01 1.15
CA ALA A 114 10.26 -15.81 -0.30
C ALA A 114 10.73 -14.40 -0.67
N CYS A 115 10.27 -13.37 0.04
CA CYS A 115 10.70 -12.00 -0.20
C CYS A 115 12.17 -11.78 0.19
N CYS A 116 12.65 -12.42 1.26
CA CYS A 116 14.06 -12.38 1.64
C CYS A 116 14.96 -13.11 0.64
N LEU A 117 14.49 -14.23 0.08
CA LEU A 117 15.15 -14.92 -1.02
C LEU A 117 15.18 -14.04 -2.27
N GLU A 118 14.08 -13.38 -2.64
CA GLU A 118 14.03 -12.47 -3.79
C GLU A 118 15.04 -11.33 -3.65
N ILE A 119 15.15 -10.74 -2.45
CA ILE A 119 16.16 -9.73 -2.13
C ILE A 119 17.58 -10.28 -2.36
N ALA A 120 17.87 -11.47 -1.85
CA ALA A 120 19.19 -12.10 -1.96
C ALA A 120 19.53 -12.50 -3.40
N VAL A 121 18.58 -13.12 -4.12
CA VAL A 121 18.68 -13.48 -5.55
C VAL A 121 18.99 -12.25 -6.39
N THR A 122 18.24 -11.16 -6.19
CA THR A 122 18.45 -9.89 -6.91
C THR A 122 19.80 -9.28 -6.57
N SER A 123 20.19 -9.29 -5.30
CA SER A 123 21.46 -8.71 -4.84
C SER A 123 22.67 -9.45 -5.38
N ASN A 124 22.56 -10.77 -5.58
CA ASN A 124 23.63 -11.62 -6.11
C ASN A 124 23.52 -11.88 -7.61
N SER A 125 22.50 -11.31 -8.28
CA SER A 125 22.22 -11.53 -9.71
C SER A 125 22.14 -13.02 -10.08
N LEU A 126 21.54 -13.84 -9.21
CA LEU A 126 21.30 -15.25 -9.51
C LEU A 126 20.22 -15.33 -10.61
N PRO A 127 20.38 -16.17 -11.65
CA PRO A 127 19.39 -16.36 -12.70
C PRO A 127 18.20 -17.16 -12.15
N CYS A 128 17.34 -16.49 -11.40
CA CYS A 128 16.09 -16.99 -10.88
C CYS A 128 15.03 -15.93 -11.14
N ASP A 129 14.14 -16.18 -12.10
CA ASP A 129 13.02 -15.28 -12.34
C ASP A 129 12.03 -15.37 -11.17
N PHE A 130 11.42 -14.23 -10.82
CA PHE A 130 10.49 -14.15 -9.69
C PHE A 130 9.37 -15.21 -9.69
N PRO A 131 8.67 -15.49 -10.82
CA PRO A 131 7.66 -16.55 -10.83
C PRO A 131 8.22 -17.94 -10.54
N LEU A 132 9.45 -18.24 -11.01
CA LEU A 132 10.12 -19.51 -10.73
C LEU A 132 10.43 -19.64 -9.23
N LEU A 133 10.88 -18.56 -8.58
CA LEU A 133 11.11 -18.56 -7.12
C LEU A 133 9.83 -18.95 -6.35
N LEU A 134 8.68 -18.37 -6.72
CA LEU A 134 7.41 -18.72 -6.08
C LEU A 134 7.00 -20.16 -6.36
N GLN A 135 7.22 -20.66 -7.58
CA GLN A 135 6.96 -22.06 -7.95
C GLN A 135 7.81 -23.04 -7.13
N ILE A 136 9.10 -22.77 -6.97
CA ILE A 136 10.02 -23.57 -6.15
C ILE A 136 9.51 -23.65 -4.71
N LEU A 137 9.04 -22.53 -4.17
CA LEU A 137 8.55 -22.43 -2.79
C LEU A 137 7.08 -22.85 -2.63
N LYS A 138 6.40 -23.21 -3.73
CA LYS A 138 4.96 -23.56 -3.77
C LYS A 138 4.10 -22.47 -3.13
N LEU A 139 4.31 -21.23 -3.58
CA LEU A 139 3.60 -20.06 -3.08
C LEU A 139 2.82 -19.36 -4.19
N GLU A 140 1.60 -18.96 -3.85
CA GLU A 140 0.72 -18.24 -4.76
C GLU A 140 1.07 -16.75 -4.84
N PRO A 141 1.18 -16.16 -6.06
CA PRO A 141 1.49 -14.75 -6.23
C PRO A 141 0.51 -13.82 -5.49
N TYR A 142 -0.78 -14.17 -5.46
CA TYR A 142 -1.82 -13.40 -4.78
C TYR A 142 -1.61 -13.29 -3.25
N HIS A 143 -0.87 -14.21 -2.64
CA HIS A 143 -0.53 -14.11 -1.22
C HIS A 143 0.74 -13.29 -1.00
N PHE A 144 1.67 -13.34 -1.95
CA PHE A 144 2.98 -12.70 -1.84
C PHE A 144 2.91 -11.17 -1.76
N TRP A 145 2.08 -10.50 -2.57
CA TRP A 145 2.05 -9.02 -2.61
C TRP A 145 1.80 -8.37 -1.23
N LYS A 146 1.09 -9.07 -0.35
CA LYS A 146 0.76 -8.61 1.02
C LYS A 146 2.01 -8.36 1.87
N VAL A 147 3.12 -9.05 1.57
CA VAL A 147 4.38 -8.92 2.34
C VAL A 147 5.30 -7.82 1.80
N ILE A 148 5.17 -7.46 0.51
CA ILE A 148 6.09 -6.51 -0.15
C ILE A 148 6.04 -5.15 0.56
N GLU A 149 4.82 -4.62 0.82
CA GLU A 149 4.67 -3.31 1.45
C GLU A 149 5.27 -3.21 2.86
N PRO A 150 4.97 -4.14 3.78
CA PRO A 150 5.63 -4.23 5.06
C PRO A 150 7.16 -4.28 4.96
N VAL A 151 7.72 -5.10 4.06
CA VAL A 151 9.17 -5.28 3.92
C VAL A 151 9.86 -3.97 3.52
N TRP A 152 9.36 -3.26 2.49
CA TRP A 152 10.02 -2.02 2.05
C TRP A 152 9.78 -0.85 3.01
N ARG A 153 8.64 -0.80 3.71
CA ARG A 153 8.35 0.26 4.71
C ARG A 153 9.32 0.20 5.88
N VAL A 154 9.77 -0.99 6.24
CA VAL A 154 10.74 -1.24 7.30
C VAL A 154 12.19 -1.01 6.83
N GLY A 155 12.45 -1.13 5.54
CA GLY A 155 13.79 -1.22 4.96
C GLY A 155 14.56 0.08 4.78
N SER A 156 14.84 0.84 5.84
CA SER A 156 15.82 1.96 5.82
C SER A 156 17.29 1.53 5.55
N GLY A 157 17.50 0.28 5.12
CA GLY A 157 18.81 -0.27 4.78
C GLY A 157 18.84 -1.16 3.53
N LEU A 158 17.77 -1.20 2.71
CA LEU A 158 17.78 -1.92 1.43
C LEU A 158 18.37 -1.02 0.32
N PRO A 159 19.22 -1.56 -0.57
CA PRO A 159 19.70 -0.82 -1.73
C PRO A 159 18.54 -0.34 -2.64
N HIS A 160 18.68 0.84 -3.23
CA HIS A 160 17.63 1.43 -4.07
C HIS A 160 17.22 0.53 -5.26
N TYR A 161 18.16 -0.18 -5.87
CA TYR A 161 17.85 -1.09 -6.98
C TYR A 161 16.98 -2.27 -6.55
N VAL A 162 17.17 -2.80 -5.33
CA VAL A 162 16.33 -3.85 -4.75
C VAL A 162 14.92 -3.32 -4.50
N VAL A 163 14.80 -2.12 -3.95
CA VAL A 163 13.48 -1.49 -3.75
C VAL A 163 12.74 -1.31 -5.07
N THR A 164 13.45 -0.84 -6.11
CA THR A 164 12.89 -0.68 -7.45
C THR A 164 12.43 -2.01 -8.02
N HIS A 165 13.23 -3.07 -7.85
CA HIS A 165 12.89 -4.43 -8.26
C HIS A 165 11.66 -4.97 -7.53
N LEU A 166 11.57 -4.81 -6.21
CA LEU A 166 10.40 -5.25 -5.43
C LEU A 166 9.11 -4.52 -5.85
N ILE A 167 9.19 -3.24 -6.21
CA ILE A 167 8.06 -2.51 -6.78
C ILE A 167 7.64 -3.10 -8.13
N GLN A 168 8.61 -3.48 -8.98
CA GLN A 168 8.31 -4.14 -10.26
C GLN A 168 7.68 -5.52 -10.05
N VAL A 169 8.12 -6.26 -9.04
CA VAL A 169 7.51 -7.53 -8.63
C VAL A 169 6.08 -7.30 -8.14
N GLU A 170 5.83 -6.29 -7.31
CA GLU A 170 4.46 -5.92 -6.88
C GLU A 170 3.57 -5.60 -8.09
N GLU A 171 4.04 -4.76 -9.02
CA GLU A 171 3.31 -4.42 -10.24
C GLU A 171 3.01 -5.67 -11.09
N LYS A 172 3.97 -6.60 -11.25
CA LYS A 172 3.77 -7.87 -11.98
C LYS A 172 2.69 -8.74 -11.35
N VAL A 173 2.68 -8.85 -10.02
CA VAL A 173 1.64 -9.60 -9.31
C VAL A 173 0.27 -8.99 -9.53
N LEU A 174 0.17 -7.65 -9.37
CA LEU A 174 -1.08 -6.92 -9.54
C LEU A 174 -1.60 -6.97 -10.98
N GLU A 175 -0.73 -6.97 -11.98
CA GLU A 175 -1.12 -6.84 -13.39
C GLU A 175 -1.43 -8.14 -14.12
N ASN A 176 -0.86 -9.28 -13.68
CA ASN A 176 -1.11 -10.57 -14.33
C ASN A 176 -1.01 -11.79 -13.39
N LEU A 177 0.00 -11.92 -12.53
CA LEU A 177 0.24 -13.19 -11.82
C LEU A 177 -0.85 -13.55 -10.80
N ALA A 178 -1.54 -12.57 -10.23
CA ALA A 178 -2.67 -12.83 -9.34
C ALA A 178 -3.96 -13.22 -10.08
N TRP A 179 -3.99 -13.10 -11.41
CA TRP A 179 -5.17 -13.30 -12.25
C TRP A 179 -5.14 -14.60 -13.06
N ILE A 180 -4.17 -15.48 -12.79
CA ILE A 180 -4.13 -16.82 -13.37
C ILE A 180 -5.33 -17.65 -12.91
N SER A 181 -5.83 -18.57 -13.73
CA SER A 181 -7.06 -19.35 -13.48
C SER A 181 -7.02 -20.15 -12.16
N ASP A 182 -5.85 -20.61 -11.72
CA ASP A 182 -5.64 -21.35 -10.46
C ASP A 182 -5.38 -20.45 -9.24
N SER A 183 -5.47 -19.13 -9.39
CA SER A 183 -5.17 -18.17 -8.32
C SER A 183 -6.22 -18.20 -7.18
N PRO A 184 -5.78 -18.16 -5.91
CA PRO A 184 -6.68 -17.98 -4.75
C PRO A 184 -7.42 -16.62 -4.74
N LEU A 185 -7.09 -15.71 -5.66
CA LEU A 185 -7.87 -14.49 -5.87
C LEU A 185 -9.32 -14.81 -6.20
N TRP A 186 -9.57 -15.84 -7.03
CA TRP A 186 -10.91 -16.19 -7.46
C TRP A 186 -11.78 -16.66 -6.30
N ASP A 187 -11.21 -17.39 -5.35
CA ASP A 187 -11.88 -17.81 -4.11
C ASP A 187 -12.31 -16.61 -3.23
N GLU A 188 -11.57 -15.49 -3.27
CA GLU A 188 -11.96 -14.27 -2.56
C GLU A 188 -13.03 -13.45 -3.35
N ILE A 189 -13.09 -13.59 -4.67
CA ILE A 189 -14.05 -12.89 -5.55
C ILE A 189 -15.40 -13.61 -5.61
N THR A 190 -15.43 -14.95 -5.62
CA THR A 190 -16.68 -15.74 -5.72
C THR A 190 -17.73 -15.37 -4.67
N PRO A 191 -17.40 -15.18 -3.37
CA PRO A 191 -18.37 -14.78 -2.36
C PRO A 191 -19.00 -13.41 -2.60
N ASN A 192 -18.34 -12.54 -3.37
CA ASN A 192 -18.85 -11.22 -3.74
C ASN A 192 -19.61 -11.27 -5.08
N GLU A 193 -20.40 -12.33 -5.30
CA GLU A 193 -21.15 -12.59 -6.54
C GLU A 193 -20.26 -12.67 -7.80
N GLY A 194 -18.98 -12.99 -7.63
CA GLY A 194 -18.02 -12.95 -8.75
C GLY A 194 -17.52 -11.56 -9.11
N HIS A 195 -17.85 -10.53 -8.32
CA HIS A 195 -17.50 -9.15 -8.59
C HIS A 195 -16.27 -8.67 -7.80
N MET A 196 -15.43 -7.85 -8.43
CA MET A 196 -14.41 -7.08 -7.71
C MET A 196 -15.06 -5.93 -6.92
N PRO A 197 -14.54 -5.54 -5.73
CA PRO A 197 -14.99 -4.34 -5.05
C PRO A 197 -14.79 -3.09 -5.92
N THR A 198 -15.72 -2.15 -5.89
CA THR A 198 -15.63 -0.91 -6.68
C THR A 198 -14.55 0.01 -6.14
N CYS A 199 -14.05 0.92 -6.99
CA CYS A 199 -13.10 1.96 -6.64
C CYS A 199 -13.63 2.81 -5.47
N GLN A 200 -14.93 3.11 -5.46
CA GLN A 200 -15.58 3.85 -4.38
C GLN A 200 -15.56 3.11 -3.03
N GLN A 201 -15.71 1.78 -3.04
CA GLN A 201 -15.69 0.97 -1.83
C GLN A 201 -14.28 0.87 -1.21
N VAL A 202 -13.24 0.88 -2.04
CA VAL A 202 -11.86 0.60 -1.58
C VAL A 202 -11.00 1.84 -1.40
N MET A 203 -11.36 2.97 -2.02
CA MET A 203 -10.63 4.22 -1.91
C MET A 203 -11.17 5.07 -0.76
N HIS A 204 -10.26 5.66 0.01
CA HIS A 204 -10.64 6.67 1.01
C HIS A 204 -11.10 7.95 0.28
N PRO A 205 -12.12 8.69 0.75
CA PRO A 205 -12.60 9.90 0.07
C PRO A 205 -11.50 10.92 -0.28
N ASN A 206 -10.52 11.09 0.60
CA ASN A 206 -9.35 11.96 0.39
C ASN A 206 -8.41 11.53 -0.76
N ARG A 207 -8.59 10.31 -1.30
CA ARG A 207 -7.82 9.75 -2.40
C ARG A 207 -8.58 9.75 -3.73
N LEU A 208 -9.77 10.37 -3.79
CA LEU A 208 -10.60 10.45 -4.99
C LEU A 208 -10.60 11.87 -5.56
N GLU A 209 -10.50 12.02 -6.88
CA GLU A 209 -10.65 13.32 -7.55
C GLU A 209 -12.07 13.84 -7.29
N GLY A 210 -12.16 15.13 -6.94
CA GLY A 210 -13.45 15.74 -6.66
C GLY A 210 -14.23 15.92 -7.95
N PRO A 211 -15.58 15.95 -7.90
CA PRO A 211 -16.37 16.35 -9.05
C PRO A 211 -15.93 17.75 -9.47
N MET A 212 -15.55 17.91 -10.74
CA MET A 212 -15.02 19.16 -11.27
C MET A 212 -16.02 20.30 -11.03
N GLN A 213 -15.68 21.22 -10.13
CA GLN A 213 -16.27 22.56 -10.13
C GLN A 213 -15.39 23.44 -11.00
N THR A 214 -15.95 23.86 -12.13
CA THR A 214 -15.45 24.98 -12.92
C THR A 214 -15.49 26.27 -12.08
N ASP A 215 -14.30 26.86 -11.92
CA ASP A 215 -13.98 28.27 -11.55
C ASP A 215 -14.37 28.83 -10.16
N PRO A 216 -13.40 29.18 -9.29
CA PRO A 216 -13.63 30.05 -8.13
C PRO A 216 -13.28 31.50 -8.49
N GLY A 217 -14.25 32.21 -9.05
CA GLY A 217 -14.09 33.58 -9.50
C GLY A 217 -15.07 34.60 -8.90
N VAL A 218 -15.51 34.48 -7.64
CA VAL A 218 -16.20 35.58 -6.92
C VAL A 218 -15.97 35.46 -5.40
N PRO A 219 -15.46 36.51 -4.71
CA PRO A 219 -15.45 36.54 -3.25
C PRO A 219 -16.84 36.97 -2.75
N ARG A 220 -17.45 36.18 -1.86
CA ARG A 220 -18.64 36.63 -1.11
C ARG A 220 -18.33 36.74 0.37
N ASP A 221 -18.67 37.93 0.85
CA ASP A 221 -18.48 38.49 2.17
C ASP A 221 -19.09 37.69 3.31
N VAL A 222 -18.52 37.93 4.47
CA VAL A 222 -18.95 37.50 5.79
C VAL A 222 -20.33 38.08 6.10
N SER A 223 -21.31 37.25 6.50
CA SER A 223 -22.39 37.71 7.38
C SER A 223 -23.05 36.58 8.18
N LEU A 224 -23.47 36.99 9.37
CA LEU A 224 -23.84 36.26 10.58
C LEU A 224 -25.02 35.29 10.43
N GLY A 225 -25.12 34.38 11.41
CA GLY A 225 -26.06 33.28 11.45
C GLY A 225 -27.52 33.67 11.71
N MET A 226 -28.40 32.68 11.59
CA MET A 226 -29.50 32.42 12.53
C MET A 226 -30.15 31.08 12.18
N ASN A 227 -30.38 30.30 13.24
CA ASN A 227 -31.14 29.06 13.24
C ASN A 227 -32.60 29.32 12.85
N HIS A 228 -33.21 28.43 12.05
CA HIS A 228 -34.58 27.97 12.32
C HIS A 228 -34.80 26.56 11.76
N SER A 229 -35.34 25.73 12.63
CA SER A 229 -35.80 24.36 12.46
C SER A 229 -37.18 24.32 11.80
N ALA A 230 -37.42 23.35 10.91
CA ALA A 230 -38.71 22.64 10.82
C ALA A 230 -38.68 21.49 9.78
N ARG A 231 -39.25 20.34 10.20
CA ARG A 231 -39.87 19.25 9.41
C ARG A 231 -38.93 18.26 8.70
N THR A 232 -39.10 16.92 8.76
CA THR A 232 -40.18 16.04 9.24
C THR A 232 -39.56 14.68 9.56
N GLU A 233 -40.02 14.03 10.64
CA GLU A 233 -39.67 12.66 10.99
C GLU A 233 -40.26 11.65 9.98
N GLN A 234 -39.43 10.75 9.44
CA GLN A 234 -39.89 9.42 9.03
C GLN A 234 -38.74 8.41 9.20
N GLN A 235 -38.67 7.87 10.42
CA GLN A 235 -38.17 6.54 10.83
C GLN A 235 -36.80 6.04 10.32
N CYS A 236 -35.79 6.18 11.19
CA CYS A 236 -34.62 5.31 11.27
C CYS A 236 -35.02 3.90 11.80
N SER A 237 -34.54 2.84 11.15
CA SER A 237 -34.34 1.53 11.79
C SER A 237 -32.96 1.49 12.47
N PRO A 238 -32.81 0.98 13.70
CA PRO A 238 -31.55 1.05 14.44
C PRO A 238 -30.74 -0.23 14.26
N SER A 239 -29.81 -0.23 13.30
CA SER A 239 -28.74 -1.25 13.27
C SER A 239 -27.56 -0.77 12.44
N ALA A 240 -26.85 0.23 12.94
CA ALA A 240 -25.54 0.65 12.44
C ALA A 240 -24.67 1.17 13.59
N ILE A 241 -24.48 0.33 14.62
CA ILE A 241 -23.43 0.54 15.62
C ILE A 241 -22.59 -0.74 15.60
N ASN A 242 -21.31 -0.60 15.25
CA ASN A 242 -20.27 -1.64 15.05
C ASN A 242 -20.28 -2.44 13.73
N LYS A 243 -19.97 -1.75 12.64
CA LYS A 243 -19.24 -2.38 11.53
C LYS A 243 -18.14 -1.43 11.04
N GLN A 244 -17.07 -1.30 11.83
CA GLN A 244 -15.76 -1.04 11.25
C GLN A 244 -15.38 -2.33 10.51
N GLU A 245 -15.90 -2.54 9.31
CA GLU A 245 -15.56 -3.72 8.50
C GLU A 245 -14.04 -3.72 8.33
N ARG A 246 -13.38 -4.73 8.92
CA ARG A 246 -11.96 -4.95 8.69
C ARG A 246 -11.80 -5.06 7.17
N CYS A 247 -11.11 -4.09 6.58
CA CYS A 247 -10.88 -4.03 5.14
C CYS A 247 -10.28 -5.38 4.70
N SER A 248 -11.03 -6.15 3.89
CA SER A 248 -10.60 -7.49 3.51
C SER A 248 -9.34 -7.44 2.64
N SER A 249 -8.61 -8.56 2.53
CA SER A 249 -7.47 -8.67 1.62
C SER A 249 -7.83 -8.28 0.18
N LEU A 250 -9.00 -8.71 -0.30
CA LEU A 250 -9.54 -8.30 -1.59
C LEU A 250 -9.71 -6.78 -1.73
N HIS A 251 -10.19 -6.07 -0.70
CA HIS A 251 -10.32 -4.62 -0.74
C HIS A 251 -8.94 -3.94 -0.87
N LEU A 252 -7.95 -4.43 -0.12
CA LEU A 252 -6.58 -3.90 -0.20
C LEU A 252 -5.94 -4.19 -1.56
N PHE A 253 -6.19 -5.37 -2.13
CA PHE A 253 -5.74 -5.77 -3.46
C PHE A 253 -6.37 -4.89 -4.54
N ALA A 254 -7.70 -4.77 -4.56
CA ALA A 254 -8.45 -3.92 -5.48
C ALA A 254 -7.97 -2.47 -5.41
N ARG A 255 -7.72 -1.94 -4.20
CA ARG A 255 -7.15 -0.60 -4.02
C ARG A 255 -5.79 -0.43 -4.71
N LYS A 256 -4.92 -1.42 -4.62
CA LYS A 256 -3.59 -1.41 -5.27
C LYS A 256 -3.73 -1.50 -6.79
N VAL A 257 -4.60 -2.40 -7.29
CA VAL A 257 -4.95 -2.52 -8.71
C VAL A 257 -5.44 -1.19 -9.26
N TYR A 258 -6.47 -0.58 -8.65
CA TYR A 258 -7.00 0.68 -9.14
C TYR A 258 -5.99 1.83 -9.07
N SER A 259 -5.14 1.87 -8.04
CA SER A 259 -4.07 2.88 -7.94
C SER A 259 -3.07 2.75 -9.09
N LEU A 260 -2.64 1.52 -9.40
CA LEU A 260 -1.72 1.22 -10.49
C LEU A 260 -2.33 1.60 -11.85
N MET A 261 -3.57 1.18 -12.09
CA MET A 261 -4.25 1.37 -13.36
C MET A 261 -4.65 2.83 -13.60
N ALA A 262 -5.05 3.56 -12.57
CA ALA A 262 -5.30 5.00 -12.67
C ALA A 262 -4.02 5.79 -13.00
N LYS A 263 -2.86 5.36 -12.49
CA LYS A 263 -1.57 5.94 -12.86
C LYS A 263 -1.25 5.68 -14.34
N ARG A 264 -1.34 4.42 -14.79
CA ARG A 264 -1.06 4.02 -16.19
C ARG A 264 -2.01 4.69 -17.18
N LEU A 265 -3.30 4.77 -16.85
CA LEU A 265 -4.30 5.46 -17.67
C LEU A 265 -3.96 6.94 -17.84
N ARG A 266 -3.56 7.62 -16.76
CA ARG A 266 -3.18 9.04 -16.83
C ARG A 266 -1.97 9.25 -17.74
N GLU A 267 -0.95 8.40 -17.63
CA GLU A 267 0.25 8.44 -18.48
C GLU A 267 -0.10 8.20 -19.96
N LEU A 268 -0.96 7.23 -20.26
CA LEU A 268 -1.44 6.97 -21.63
C LEU A 268 -2.29 8.12 -22.17
N CYS A 269 -3.27 8.62 -21.40
CA CYS A 269 -4.11 9.73 -21.80
C CYS A 269 -3.31 11.01 -22.06
N SER A 270 -2.29 11.29 -21.25
CA SER A 270 -1.39 12.43 -21.46
C SER A 270 -0.61 12.33 -22.77
N THR A 271 -0.22 11.11 -23.18
CA THR A 271 0.52 10.88 -24.43
C THR A 271 -0.41 10.86 -25.65
N LEU A 272 -1.66 10.45 -25.46
CA LEU A 272 -2.70 10.38 -26.49
C LEU A 272 -3.53 11.67 -26.62
N GLU A 273 -3.23 12.70 -25.83
CA GLU A 273 -3.97 13.98 -25.77
C GLU A 273 -5.48 13.79 -25.49
N ILE A 274 -5.81 12.83 -24.63
CA ILE A 274 -7.18 12.54 -24.21
C ILE A 274 -7.60 13.51 -23.11
N SER A 275 -8.77 14.15 -23.27
CA SER A 275 -9.34 15.07 -22.28
C SER A 275 -9.69 14.38 -20.95
N ASP A 276 -9.71 15.15 -19.86
CA ASP A 276 -10.05 14.64 -18.53
C ASP A 276 -11.47 14.05 -18.45
N GLU A 277 -12.43 14.62 -19.19
CA GLU A 277 -13.79 14.10 -19.28
C GLU A 277 -13.82 12.72 -19.94
N LEU A 278 -13.10 12.55 -21.06
CA LEU A 278 -13.02 11.27 -21.76
C LEU A 278 -12.23 10.24 -20.94
N ARG A 279 -11.17 10.67 -20.24
CA ARG A 279 -10.42 9.83 -19.30
C ARG A 279 -11.32 9.25 -18.22
N LEU A 280 -12.26 10.04 -17.69
CA LEU A 280 -13.21 9.58 -16.67
C LEU A 280 -14.20 8.53 -17.20
N LYS A 281 -14.68 8.70 -18.44
CA LYS A 281 -15.50 7.69 -19.14
C LYS A 281 -14.72 6.41 -19.40
N ILE A 282 -13.46 6.52 -19.84
CA ILE A 282 -12.55 5.38 -20.01
C ILE A 282 -12.33 4.65 -18.69
N TRP A 283 -12.07 5.39 -17.60
CA TRP A 283 -11.91 4.83 -16.26
C TRP A 283 -13.14 4.06 -15.80
N THR A 284 -14.33 4.65 -15.99
CA THR A 284 -15.60 4.01 -15.65
C THR A 284 -15.80 2.70 -16.44
N CYS A 285 -15.46 2.70 -17.73
CA CYS A 285 -15.50 1.49 -18.56
C CYS A 285 -14.49 0.42 -18.13
N PHE A 286 -13.28 0.84 -17.78
CA PHE A 286 -12.26 -0.07 -17.26
C PHE A 286 -12.68 -0.69 -15.92
N GLU A 287 -13.14 0.12 -14.96
CA GLU A 287 -13.63 -0.39 -13.67
C GLU A 287 -14.80 -1.34 -13.87
N TYR A 288 -15.79 -0.98 -14.70
CA TYR A 288 -16.92 -1.85 -15.00
C TYR A 288 -16.46 -3.22 -15.51
N SER A 289 -15.42 -3.25 -16.36
CA SER A 289 -14.88 -4.52 -16.87
C SER A 289 -14.26 -5.40 -15.78
N LEU A 290 -13.65 -4.82 -14.74
CA LEU A 290 -13.10 -5.57 -13.60
C LEU A 290 -14.17 -5.99 -12.60
N VAL A 291 -15.17 -5.15 -12.38
CA VAL A 291 -16.24 -5.38 -11.39
C VAL A 291 -17.26 -6.38 -11.92
N HIS A 292 -17.77 -6.18 -13.14
CA HIS A 292 -18.92 -6.94 -13.66
C HIS A 292 -18.54 -7.98 -14.73
N CYS A 293 -17.31 -7.95 -15.22
CA CYS A 293 -16.82 -8.88 -16.24
C CYS A 293 -15.46 -9.46 -15.81
N SER A 294 -15.31 -9.81 -14.53
CA SER A 294 -14.06 -10.28 -13.91
C SER A 294 -13.40 -11.46 -14.66
N CYS A 295 -14.18 -12.32 -15.31
CA CYS A 295 -13.67 -13.39 -16.19
C CYS A 295 -12.84 -12.90 -17.39
N LEU A 296 -12.95 -11.61 -17.76
CA LEU A 296 -12.06 -11.01 -18.76
C LEU A 296 -10.62 -10.94 -18.26
N MET A 297 -10.36 -11.00 -16.95
CA MET A 297 -9.01 -10.98 -16.39
C MET A 297 -8.35 -12.35 -16.26
N GLU A 298 -9.11 -13.44 -16.28
CA GLU A 298 -8.59 -14.80 -16.18
C GLU A 298 -7.53 -15.07 -17.25
N ASP A 299 -6.32 -15.42 -16.80
CA ASP A 299 -5.12 -15.67 -17.61
C ASP A 299 -4.74 -14.52 -18.57
N ARG A 300 -5.09 -13.29 -18.19
CA ARG A 300 -4.85 -12.06 -18.96
C ARG A 300 -4.12 -10.99 -18.15
N HIS A 301 -3.82 -9.89 -18.84
CA HIS A 301 -3.04 -8.77 -18.30
C HIS A 301 -3.90 -7.51 -18.19
N LEU A 302 -3.81 -6.77 -17.09
CA LEU A 302 -4.63 -5.57 -16.85
C LEU A 302 -4.53 -4.53 -17.97
N ASP A 303 -3.31 -4.27 -18.47
CA ASP A 303 -3.09 -3.35 -19.58
C ASP A 303 -3.85 -3.72 -20.88
N GLN A 304 -4.19 -5.01 -21.09
CA GLN A 304 -5.01 -5.43 -22.25
C GLN A 304 -6.41 -4.84 -22.14
N LEU A 305 -7.05 -5.01 -20.98
CA LEU A 305 -8.36 -4.42 -20.69
C LEU A 305 -8.31 -2.90 -20.71
N LEU A 306 -7.23 -2.29 -20.20
CA LEU A 306 -7.07 -0.84 -20.23
C LEU A 306 -7.00 -0.28 -21.66
N MET A 307 -6.19 -0.89 -22.53
CA MET A 307 -6.10 -0.48 -23.93
C MET A 307 -7.42 -0.70 -24.67
N CYS A 308 -8.14 -1.78 -24.38
CA CYS A 308 -9.47 -2.04 -24.93
C CYS A 308 -10.51 -1.00 -24.45
N ALA A 309 -10.48 -0.61 -23.17
CA ALA A 309 -11.34 0.42 -22.60
C ALA A 309 -11.09 1.80 -23.25
N ILE A 310 -9.82 2.17 -23.44
CA ILE A 310 -9.44 3.39 -24.18
C ILE A 310 -10.04 3.36 -25.58
N TYR A 311 -9.84 2.26 -26.32
CA TYR A 311 -10.29 2.15 -27.70
C TYR A 311 -11.82 2.18 -27.84
N ILE A 312 -12.55 1.39 -27.05
CA ILE A 312 -14.01 1.28 -27.19
C ILE A 312 -14.70 2.61 -26.87
N ILE A 313 -14.26 3.31 -25.82
CA ILE A 313 -14.85 4.57 -25.40
C ILE A 313 -14.49 5.67 -26.39
N ALA A 314 -13.23 5.77 -26.83
CA ALA A 314 -12.85 6.72 -27.87
C ALA A 314 -13.69 6.55 -29.14
N LYS A 315 -13.84 5.29 -29.62
CA LYS A 315 -14.64 4.96 -30.80
C LYS A 315 -16.11 5.39 -30.66
N ILE A 316 -16.71 5.14 -29.49
CA ILE A 316 -18.14 5.44 -29.22
C ILE A 316 -18.38 6.94 -29.05
N THR A 317 -17.43 7.67 -28.46
CA THR A 317 -17.49 9.13 -28.34
C THR A 317 -17.05 9.87 -29.60
N LYS A 318 -16.90 9.16 -30.74
CA LYS A 318 -16.45 9.70 -32.04
C LYS A 318 -15.06 10.35 -32.01
N MET A 319 -14.21 9.93 -31.07
CA MET A 319 -12.79 10.25 -31.03
C MET A 319 -12.03 9.11 -31.71
N GLU A 320 -11.63 9.31 -32.97
CA GLU A 320 -10.99 8.26 -33.76
C GLU A 320 -9.52 8.03 -33.35
N ILE A 321 -9.31 7.31 -32.25
CA ILE A 321 -7.98 6.87 -31.83
C ILE A 321 -7.77 5.42 -32.30
N PRO A 322 -6.95 5.17 -33.33
CA PRO A 322 -6.72 3.82 -33.83
C PRO A 322 -5.96 2.98 -32.81
N PHE A 323 -6.27 1.68 -32.74
CA PHE A 323 -5.61 0.73 -31.85
C PHE A 323 -4.07 0.73 -31.99
N LYS A 324 -3.58 0.98 -33.21
CA LYS A 324 -2.15 1.10 -33.52
C LYS A 324 -1.48 2.26 -32.76
N GLN A 325 -2.16 3.39 -32.60
CA GLN A 325 -1.64 4.55 -31.86
C GLN A 325 -1.61 4.26 -30.36
N ILE A 326 -2.67 3.65 -29.81
CA ILE A 326 -2.72 3.24 -28.40
C ILE A 326 -1.57 2.28 -28.08
N MET A 327 -1.39 1.24 -28.90
CA MET A 327 -0.29 0.26 -28.72
C MET A 327 1.10 0.90 -28.88
N LYS A 328 1.25 1.93 -29.72
CA LYS A 328 2.51 2.66 -29.88
C LYS A 328 2.84 3.43 -28.60
N CYS A 329 1.88 4.19 -28.07
CA CYS A 329 2.04 4.94 -26.82
C CYS A 329 2.29 4.03 -25.62
N TYR A 330 1.60 2.88 -25.54
CA TYR A 330 1.88 1.86 -24.53
C TYR A 330 3.32 1.36 -24.62
N LYS A 331 3.76 0.90 -25.80
CA LYS A 331 5.11 0.34 -26.00
C LYS A 331 6.24 1.35 -25.80
N SER A 332 5.97 2.65 -25.84
CA SER A 332 6.96 3.70 -25.53
C SER A 332 7.17 3.93 -24.04
N GLN A 333 6.29 3.42 -23.17
CA GLN A 333 6.49 3.56 -21.74
C GLN A 333 7.70 2.73 -21.26
N PRO A 334 8.54 3.24 -20.35
CA PRO A 334 9.75 2.55 -19.89
C PRO A 334 9.52 1.17 -19.28
N ARG A 335 8.31 0.92 -18.77
CA ARG A 335 7.94 -0.33 -18.07
C ARG A 335 7.00 -1.23 -18.87
N ALA A 336 6.66 -0.87 -20.11
CA ALA A 336 5.69 -1.62 -20.88
C ALA A 336 6.26 -2.96 -21.37
N ASN A 337 5.50 -4.03 -21.16
CA ASN A 337 5.84 -5.33 -21.69
C ASN A 337 5.33 -5.47 -23.13
N LYS A 338 6.25 -5.60 -24.08
CA LYS A 338 5.94 -5.63 -25.52
C LYS A 338 5.14 -6.88 -25.94
N SER A 339 5.18 -7.97 -25.15
CA SER A 339 4.43 -9.21 -25.45
C SER A 339 2.93 -9.07 -25.16
N VAL A 340 2.53 -8.12 -24.30
CA VAL A 340 1.15 -7.91 -23.85
C VAL A 340 0.18 -7.67 -25.01
N CYS A 341 0.64 -7.04 -26.09
CA CYS A 341 -0.20 -6.79 -27.27
C CYS A 341 -0.22 -7.95 -28.28
N LYS A 342 0.72 -8.91 -28.19
CA LYS A 342 0.96 -9.93 -29.22
C LYS A 342 0.35 -11.28 -28.86
N ASN A 343 0.42 -11.67 -27.59
CA ASN A 343 0.06 -13.00 -27.11
C ASN A 343 -1.06 -12.91 -26.08
N VAL A 344 -2.28 -12.63 -26.54
CA VAL A 344 -3.48 -12.47 -25.72
C VAL A 344 -4.35 -13.71 -25.81
N LEU A 345 -4.82 -14.22 -24.68
CA LEU A 345 -5.70 -15.39 -24.63
C LEU A 345 -7.09 -15.05 -25.21
N ILE A 346 -7.54 -15.85 -26.19
CA ILE A 346 -8.81 -15.66 -26.89
C ILE A 346 -9.85 -16.67 -26.39
N SER A 347 -9.52 -17.95 -26.39
CA SER A 347 -10.40 -19.02 -25.93
C SER A 347 -9.64 -19.98 -25.02
N GLU A 348 -10.28 -20.32 -23.90
CA GLU A 348 -9.81 -21.27 -22.91
C GLU A 348 -10.53 -22.62 -23.07
N ARG A 349 -9.83 -23.67 -22.65
CA ARG A 349 -10.21 -25.08 -22.66
C ARG A 349 -11.64 -25.31 -22.16
N MET A 350 -12.57 -25.66 -23.07
CA MET A 350 -13.77 -26.39 -22.64
C MET A 350 -13.38 -27.86 -22.44
N GLU A 351 -13.11 -28.27 -21.19
CA GLU A 351 -13.22 -29.68 -20.85
C GLU A 351 -14.69 -30.07 -20.87
N GLU A 352 -15.15 -30.63 -21.99
CA GLU A 352 -16.40 -31.38 -22.04
C GLU A 352 -16.26 -32.68 -21.23
N ASN A 353 -16.34 -32.58 -19.90
CA ASN A 353 -16.68 -33.73 -19.07
C ASN A 353 -18.20 -33.97 -19.14
N SER A 354 -18.65 -34.47 -20.30
CA SER A 354 -19.89 -35.25 -20.39
C SER A 354 -19.52 -36.71 -20.62
N THR A 355 -19.35 -37.43 -19.50
CA THR A 355 -18.95 -38.82 -19.46
C THR A 355 -20.04 -39.73 -20.01
N ILE A 356 -20.12 -39.89 -21.34
CA ILE A 356 -20.68 -41.11 -21.93
C ILE A 356 -19.60 -42.18 -21.75
N LYS A 357 -19.78 -43.02 -20.72
CA LYS A 357 -19.06 -44.29 -20.57
C LYS A 357 -19.25 -45.12 -21.84
N LYS A 358 -18.22 -45.16 -22.70
CA LYS A 358 -17.96 -46.31 -23.57
C LYS A 358 -16.64 -46.94 -23.15
N ILE A 359 -16.78 -48.01 -22.37
CA ILE A 359 -15.77 -49.03 -22.16
C ILE A 359 -15.39 -49.57 -23.55
N ASN A 360 -14.09 -49.63 -23.85
CA ASN A 360 -13.46 -50.76 -24.54
C ASN A 360 -11.93 -50.67 -24.49
N THR A 361 -11.37 -51.52 -23.62
CA THR A 361 -10.27 -52.46 -23.87
C THR A 361 -9.15 -52.09 -24.84
N GLY A 362 -7.92 -52.04 -24.31
CA GLY A 362 -6.82 -52.83 -24.86
C GLY A 362 -5.51 -52.11 -25.23
N LYS A 363 -4.45 -52.55 -24.52
CA LYS A 363 -3.02 -52.58 -24.87
C LYS A 363 -2.12 -51.37 -24.54
N HIS A 364 -1.18 -51.70 -23.66
CA HIS A 364 0.04 -51.00 -23.26
C HIS A 364 0.93 -50.61 -24.44
N SER A 365 1.56 -49.44 -24.36
CA SER A 365 3.01 -49.27 -24.53
C SER A 365 3.45 -47.92 -23.97
N SER A 366 4.31 -48.00 -22.97
CA SER A 366 5.04 -46.91 -22.32
C SER A 366 6.12 -46.38 -23.26
N THR A 367 6.17 -45.06 -23.47
CA THR A 367 7.37 -44.40 -23.99
C THR A 367 7.55 -43.06 -23.31
N ILE A 368 8.52 -43.02 -22.42
CA ILE A 368 9.13 -41.83 -21.83
C ILE A 368 9.80 -41.05 -22.97
N LEU A 369 9.52 -39.76 -23.12
CA LEU A 369 10.32 -38.87 -23.97
C LEU A 369 10.49 -37.47 -23.32
N THR A 370 11.77 -37.12 -23.19
CA THR A 370 12.39 -35.86 -22.79
C THR A 370 11.96 -34.65 -23.65
N PRO A 371 11.89 -33.43 -23.09
CA PRO A 371 11.59 -32.22 -23.87
C PRO A 371 12.89 -31.66 -24.42
N ASN A 372 13.15 -31.73 -25.74
CA ASN A 372 14.09 -30.84 -26.46
C ASN A 372 14.14 -31.16 -27.98
N THR A 373 13.13 -30.75 -28.76
CA THR A 373 13.32 -30.35 -30.18
C THR A 373 12.07 -29.62 -30.73
N PRO A 374 12.19 -28.48 -31.44
CA PRO A 374 11.07 -27.80 -32.05
C PRO A 374 10.75 -28.45 -33.41
N SER A 375 9.67 -29.23 -33.49
CA SER A 375 9.20 -29.80 -34.76
C SER A 375 7.96 -29.06 -35.25
N THR A 376 8.16 -28.35 -36.36
CA THR A 376 7.15 -27.79 -37.25
C THR A 376 6.29 -28.93 -37.81
N HIS A 377 4.97 -28.72 -37.85
CA HIS A 377 4.02 -29.42 -38.73
C HIS A 377 3.30 -30.68 -38.21
N TYR A 378 2.60 -30.60 -37.06
CA TYR A 378 1.29 -31.27 -36.83
C TYR A 378 0.49 -30.49 -35.77
N PRO A 379 -0.80 -30.16 -35.97
CA PRO A 379 -1.62 -29.58 -34.91
C PRO A 379 -1.93 -30.66 -33.87
N ARG A 380 -1.32 -30.53 -32.70
CA ARG A 380 -1.66 -31.30 -31.50
C ARG A 380 -3.09 -30.92 -31.06
N PRO A 381 -3.98 -31.86 -30.70
CA PRO A 381 -5.33 -31.49 -30.27
C PRO A 381 -5.25 -30.78 -28.90
N GLY A 382 -5.75 -29.55 -28.81
CA GLY A 382 -5.94 -28.82 -27.54
C GLY A 382 -5.01 -27.63 -27.27
N GLN A 383 -4.52 -26.90 -28.29
CA GLN A 383 -3.75 -25.67 -28.03
C GLN A 383 -4.66 -24.51 -27.60
N GLU A 384 -4.31 -23.84 -26.50
CA GLU A 384 -4.84 -22.53 -26.13
C GLU A 384 -4.80 -21.59 -27.34
N GLU A 385 -5.94 -21.01 -27.71
CA GLU A 385 -5.97 -20.07 -28.83
C GLU A 385 -5.48 -18.70 -28.35
N ARG A 386 -4.27 -18.32 -28.78
CA ARG A 386 -3.70 -17.00 -28.53
C ARG A 386 -3.67 -16.16 -29.80
N GLY A 387 -4.12 -14.91 -29.68
CA GLY A 387 -4.15 -13.94 -30.76
C GLY A 387 -3.55 -12.61 -30.34
N ASN A 388 -3.49 -11.67 -31.28
CA ASN A 388 -3.10 -10.29 -30.94
C ASN A 388 -4.22 -9.56 -30.19
N LEU A 389 -3.89 -8.42 -29.60
CA LEU A 389 -4.84 -7.64 -28.79
C LEU A 389 -6.06 -7.13 -29.57
N ILE A 390 -5.92 -6.90 -30.88
CA ILE A 390 -7.06 -6.51 -31.74
C ILE A 390 -8.01 -7.70 -31.92
N HIS A 391 -7.47 -8.91 -32.06
CA HIS A 391 -8.28 -10.13 -32.13
C HIS A 391 -9.06 -10.34 -30.83
N PHE A 392 -8.40 -10.23 -29.67
CA PHE A 392 -9.06 -10.25 -28.36
C PHE A 392 -10.16 -9.19 -28.24
N TYR A 393 -9.86 -7.96 -28.67
CA TYR A 393 -10.84 -6.88 -28.63
C TYR A 393 -12.10 -7.23 -29.44
N ASN A 394 -11.93 -7.72 -30.67
CA ASN A 394 -13.04 -8.01 -31.56
C ASN A 394 -13.86 -9.23 -31.11
N GLN A 395 -13.18 -10.31 -30.69
CA GLN A 395 -13.83 -11.60 -30.40
C GLN A 395 -14.36 -11.69 -28.97
N VAL A 396 -13.66 -11.12 -27.99
CA VAL A 396 -13.92 -11.35 -26.57
C VAL A 396 -14.36 -10.07 -25.86
N TYR A 397 -13.58 -9.00 -25.96
CA TYR A 397 -13.87 -7.79 -25.17
C TYR A 397 -15.15 -7.09 -25.65
N THR A 398 -15.33 -6.93 -26.96
CA THR A 398 -16.49 -6.23 -27.54
C THR A 398 -17.79 -6.97 -27.23
N THR A 399 -17.80 -8.30 -27.25
CA THR A 399 -19.01 -9.09 -26.99
C THR A 399 -19.53 -8.90 -25.57
N LYS A 400 -18.64 -8.69 -24.58
CA LYS A 400 -19.00 -8.40 -23.19
C LYS A 400 -19.28 -6.91 -22.94
N MET A 401 -18.48 -6.02 -23.50
CA MET A 401 -18.44 -4.61 -23.09
C MET A 401 -19.24 -3.65 -23.98
N GLN A 402 -19.65 -4.08 -25.19
CA GLN A 402 -20.27 -3.16 -26.15
C GLN A 402 -21.60 -2.57 -25.66
N HIS A 403 -22.45 -3.36 -24.97
CA HIS A 403 -23.73 -2.87 -24.47
C HIS A 403 -23.54 -1.74 -23.45
N PHE A 404 -22.66 -1.96 -22.47
CA PHE A 404 -22.32 -0.94 -21.47
C PHE A 404 -21.67 0.29 -22.11
N ALA A 405 -20.68 0.09 -22.98
CA ALA A 405 -19.93 1.19 -23.57
C ALA A 405 -20.81 2.11 -24.44
N LYS A 406 -21.84 1.57 -25.12
CA LYS A 406 -22.79 2.37 -25.92
C LYS A 406 -23.56 3.41 -25.11
N GLN A 407 -23.68 3.25 -23.80
CA GLN A 407 -24.35 4.21 -22.92
C GLN A 407 -23.59 5.55 -22.81
N PHE A 408 -22.35 5.61 -23.32
CA PHE A 408 -21.56 6.85 -23.44
C PHE A 408 -21.64 7.50 -24.84
N ALA A 409 -22.28 6.86 -25.83
CA ALA A 409 -22.50 7.44 -27.16
C ALA A 409 -23.67 8.41 -27.08
N GLN A 410 -23.36 9.71 -26.96
CA GLN A 410 -24.30 10.83 -26.97
C GLN A 410 -24.97 11.03 -25.60
N THR A 411 -24.71 12.18 -25.00
CA THR A 411 -25.26 12.64 -23.72
C THR A 411 -26.78 12.83 -23.80
N SER A 412 -27.57 11.75 -23.81
CA SER A 412 -28.93 11.81 -23.27
C SER A 412 -28.76 11.81 -21.75
N LEU A 413 -29.02 12.97 -21.12
CA LEU A 413 -28.81 13.23 -19.69
C LEU A 413 -29.46 12.20 -18.74
N ARG A 414 -30.33 11.31 -19.23
CA ARG A 414 -31.11 10.35 -18.45
C ARG A 414 -30.52 8.93 -18.38
N ASP A 415 -29.63 8.53 -19.30
CA ASP A 415 -29.20 7.12 -19.42
C ASP A 415 -27.69 6.90 -19.29
N THR A 416 -26.90 7.95 -19.01
CA THR A 416 -25.45 7.80 -18.81
C THR A 416 -25.18 7.17 -17.44
N PRO A 417 -24.39 6.09 -17.35
CA PRO A 417 -24.02 5.49 -16.08
C PRO A 417 -23.34 6.49 -15.17
N PRO A 418 -23.52 6.39 -13.84
CA PRO A 418 -22.78 7.21 -12.91
C PRO A 418 -21.28 7.00 -13.15
N LEU A 419 -20.54 8.10 -13.27
CA LEU A 419 -19.11 8.05 -13.50
C LEU A 419 -18.41 7.54 -12.23
N SER A 420 -17.50 6.59 -12.44
CA SER A 420 -16.66 6.04 -11.39
C SER A 420 -15.71 7.09 -10.84
N PRO A 421 -15.46 7.13 -9.53
CA PRO A 421 -14.52 8.08 -8.96
C PRO A 421 -13.09 7.73 -9.38
N TYR A 422 -12.35 8.72 -9.87
CA TYR A 422 -10.98 8.55 -10.33
C TYR A 422 -9.98 8.67 -9.16
N PRO A 423 -9.06 7.71 -8.96
CA PRO A 423 -8.03 7.82 -7.92
C PRO A 423 -7.10 9.02 -8.14
N ARG A 424 -6.97 9.90 -7.14
CA ARG A 424 -5.99 11.00 -7.17
C ARG A 424 -4.58 10.44 -7.28
N GLN A 425 -3.78 11.08 -8.13
CA GLN A 425 -2.34 10.91 -8.08
C GLN A 425 -1.81 11.59 -6.82
N TRP A 426 -1.60 10.81 -5.77
CA TRP A 426 -0.87 11.27 -4.61
C TRP A 426 0.61 11.40 -5.02
N LYS A 427 1.05 12.59 -5.44
CA LYS A 427 2.46 12.97 -5.22
C LYS A 427 2.63 12.86 -3.72
N ALA A 428 3.44 11.91 -3.24
CA ALA A 428 3.67 11.71 -1.81
C ALA A 428 3.78 13.08 -1.12
N SER A 429 2.74 13.50 -0.38
CA SER A 429 2.91 14.59 0.58
C SER A 429 4.14 14.20 1.38
N PRO A 430 5.21 14.99 1.30
CA PRO A 430 6.45 14.56 1.87
C PRO A 430 6.20 14.47 3.37
N ARG A 431 6.41 13.26 3.91
CA ARG A 431 6.03 12.91 5.28
C ARG A 431 6.54 13.99 6.22
N CYS A 432 5.61 14.63 6.93
CA CYS A 432 5.92 15.49 8.05
C CYS A 432 6.55 14.58 9.13
N TYR A 433 7.85 14.75 9.38
CA TYR A 433 8.53 13.98 10.42
C TYR A 433 8.40 14.73 11.73
N GLN A 434 7.61 14.20 12.65
CA GLN A 434 7.53 14.73 14.02
C GLN A 434 8.77 14.26 14.79
N LEU A 435 9.65 15.21 15.13
CA LEU A 435 10.90 14.97 15.84
C LEU A 435 10.70 14.89 17.37
N SER A 436 9.71 15.59 17.91
CA SER A 436 9.43 15.64 19.34
C SER A 436 7.95 15.96 19.59
N ASN A 437 7.40 15.51 20.72
CA ASN A 437 6.05 15.82 21.16
C ASN A 437 5.97 17.05 22.08
N SER A 438 7.11 17.51 22.62
CA SER A 438 7.19 18.64 23.55
C SER A 438 8.53 19.38 23.43
N PRO A 439 8.61 20.50 22.69
CA PRO A 439 7.58 21.07 21.82
C PRO A 439 7.33 20.22 20.56
N SER A 440 6.16 20.34 19.93
CA SER A 440 5.85 19.61 18.68
C SER A 440 6.71 20.14 17.53
N ILE A 441 7.87 19.55 17.32
CA ILE A 441 8.79 19.94 16.25
C ILE A 441 8.54 19.00 15.08
N SER A 442 8.27 19.57 13.91
CA SER A 442 8.04 18.80 12.70
C SER A 442 8.86 19.31 11.53
N ILE A 443 9.43 18.39 10.74
CA ILE A 443 10.13 18.71 9.50
C ILE A 443 9.23 18.36 8.32
N SER A 444 9.02 19.33 7.43
CA SER A 444 8.36 19.14 6.14
C SER A 444 9.22 19.75 5.03
N PRO A 445 9.37 19.10 3.87
CA PRO A 445 9.94 19.73 2.69
C PRO A 445 9.14 20.95 2.25
N TYR A 446 9.86 21.96 1.78
CA TYR A 446 9.29 23.22 1.34
C TYR A 446 8.41 23.01 0.11
N ASN A 447 7.11 23.37 0.20
CA ASN A 447 6.16 23.30 -0.92
C ASN A 447 6.04 24.67 -1.59
N THR A 448 6.40 24.75 -2.88
CA THR A 448 6.32 25.98 -3.69
C THR A 448 4.90 26.29 -4.17
N GLU A 449 3.95 25.36 -4.06
CA GLU A 449 2.60 25.47 -4.64
C GLU A 449 1.50 25.86 -3.64
N THR A 450 1.82 25.96 -2.35
CA THR A 450 0.87 26.44 -1.32
C THR A 450 1.22 27.86 -0.91
N PRO A 451 0.29 28.85 -1.02
CA PRO A 451 0.45 30.14 -0.37
C PRO A 451 0.71 29.92 1.13
N SER A 452 1.68 30.64 1.68
CA SER A 452 2.03 30.51 3.09
C SER A 452 0.76 30.66 3.95
N PRO A 453 0.53 29.78 4.93
CA PRO A 453 -0.61 29.96 5.81
C PRO A 453 -0.42 31.31 6.52
N HIS A 454 -1.37 32.22 6.36
CA HIS A 454 -1.45 33.44 7.17
C HIS A 454 -1.56 33.04 8.64
N ARG A 455 -0.43 32.90 9.33
CA ARG A 455 -0.39 32.61 10.76
C ARG A 455 0.75 33.37 11.43
N THR A 456 0.37 33.97 12.55
CA THR A 456 1.10 34.70 13.59
C THR A 456 2.22 33.88 14.26
N GLY A 457 3.15 33.34 13.48
CA GLY A 457 4.33 32.58 13.94
C GLY A 457 5.65 33.30 13.65
N LEU A 458 6.69 32.97 14.41
CA LEU A 458 8.06 33.43 14.11
C LEU A 458 8.60 32.63 12.91
N CYS A 459 9.06 33.33 11.87
CA CYS A 459 9.63 32.73 10.66
C CYS A 459 11.10 33.16 10.50
N TYR A 460 11.95 32.22 10.08
CA TYR A 460 13.35 32.49 9.76
C TYR A 460 13.69 31.93 8.39
N TYR A 461 14.21 32.78 7.52
CA TYR A 461 14.65 32.44 6.17
C TYR A 461 16.18 32.53 6.10
N PHE A 462 16.83 31.44 5.72
CA PHE A 462 18.28 31.41 5.52
C PHE A 462 18.68 32.46 4.48
N ASN A 463 19.70 33.26 4.80
CA ASN A 463 20.23 34.36 3.99
C ASN A 463 19.31 35.60 3.84
N SER A 464 18.13 35.62 4.45
CA SER A 464 17.20 36.76 4.35
C SER A 464 16.73 37.28 5.70
N SER A 465 16.76 36.46 6.75
CA SER A 465 16.34 36.87 8.10
C SER A 465 17.54 37.21 9.01
N PRO A 466 17.42 38.25 9.85
CA PRO A 466 18.44 38.62 10.83
C PRO A 466 18.65 37.49 11.86
N PRO A 467 19.88 37.29 12.38
CA PRO A 467 20.22 36.21 13.31
C PRO A 467 19.47 36.29 14.65
N GLU A 468 18.98 37.47 15.03
CA GLU A 468 18.19 37.70 16.24
C GLU A 468 16.90 36.89 16.25
N LEU A 469 16.25 36.71 15.09
CA LEU A 469 15.02 35.90 14.96
C LEU A 469 15.31 34.42 15.20
N LEU A 470 16.46 33.92 14.75
CA LEU A 470 16.88 32.54 15.01
C LEU A 470 17.12 32.32 16.51
N ARG A 471 17.69 33.32 17.19
CA ARG A 471 17.87 33.30 18.65
C ARG A 471 16.52 33.28 19.39
N GLU A 472 15.54 34.03 18.91
CA GLU A 472 14.19 34.07 19.48
C GLU A 472 13.44 32.74 19.29
N ILE A 473 13.52 32.14 18.10
CA ILE A 473 12.99 30.79 17.82
C ILE A 473 13.67 29.75 18.72
N ASN A 474 14.99 29.81 18.85
CA ASN A 474 15.74 28.90 19.73
C ASN A 474 15.33 29.05 21.20
N ASN A 475 15.08 30.27 21.67
CA ASN A 475 14.59 30.53 23.02
C ASN A 475 13.16 30.00 23.22
N MET A 476 12.28 30.18 22.24
CA MET A 476 10.92 29.64 22.26
C MET A 476 10.94 28.11 22.32
N ILE A 477 11.79 27.44 21.53
CA ILE A 477 11.93 25.97 21.54
C ILE A 477 12.45 25.48 22.90
N LYS A 478 13.41 26.19 23.51
CA LYS A 478 14.00 25.82 24.81
C LYS A 478 13.07 26.06 26.00
N THR A 479 12.24 27.11 25.97
CA THR A 479 11.44 27.56 27.12
C THR A 479 9.94 27.29 26.99
N GLY A 480 9.45 27.01 25.79
CA GLY A 480 8.03 26.79 25.50
C GLY A 480 7.15 28.05 25.56
N ARG A 481 7.72 29.25 25.68
CA ARG A 481 6.97 30.52 25.77
C ARG A 481 7.11 31.34 24.47
N SER A 482 5.97 31.83 23.96
CA SER A 482 5.92 32.73 22.79
C SER A 482 6.08 34.20 23.22
N PRO A 483 6.81 35.05 22.47
CA PRO A 483 6.98 36.46 22.77
C PRO A 483 5.70 37.31 22.62
N ASN A 484 4.71 36.85 21.86
CA ASN A 484 3.56 37.66 21.43
C ASN A 484 2.33 37.65 22.36
N MET A 485 2.44 37.12 23.58
CA MET A 485 1.42 37.32 24.62
C MET A 485 1.75 38.59 25.43
N ARG A 486 1.57 39.76 24.81
CA ARG A 486 1.45 41.01 25.57
C ARG A 486 0.12 40.98 26.31
N CYS A 487 0.19 40.98 27.63
CA CYS A 487 -0.94 41.18 28.52
C CYS A 487 -1.73 42.42 28.11
N TYR A 488 -3.04 42.28 27.87
CA TYR A 488 -3.97 43.40 27.98
C TYR A 488 -4.02 43.82 29.45
N ALA A 489 -3.05 44.63 29.87
CA ALA A 489 -3.17 45.46 31.06
C ALA A 489 -3.74 46.79 30.57
N VAL A 490 -5.07 46.91 30.61
CA VAL A 490 -5.72 48.22 30.48
C VAL A 490 -5.41 48.97 31.77
N SER A 491 -4.70 50.08 31.62
CA SER A 491 -4.55 51.11 32.65
C SER A 491 -5.92 51.71 32.96
N LEU A 492 -6.31 51.70 34.23
CA LEU A 492 -7.23 52.69 34.78
C LEU A 492 -6.54 53.31 35.99
N ASP A 493 -6.24 54.59 35.84
CA ASP A 493 -5.72 55.45 36.88
C ASP A 493 -6.81 55.78 37.91
N ARG A 494 -6.34 55.84 39.17
CA ARG A 494 -6.78 56.64 40.33
C ARG A 494 -8.05 56.28 41.13
N ASP A 495 -7.75 56.10 42.42
CA ASP A 495 -8.49 56.47 43.65
C ASP A 495 -9.83 55.72 43.88
N GLU A 496 -10.07 54.96 44.96
CA GLU A 496 -9.81 55.18 46.39
C GLU A 496 -9.69 53.86 47.21
N GLU A 497 -9.31 54.06 48.47
CA GLU A 497 -9.06 53.15 49.59
C GLU A 497 -10.11 52.04 49.83
N GLY A 498 -9.63 50.87 50.25
CA GLY A 498 -10.51 49.79 50.71
C GLY A 498 -9.79 48.45 50.88
N ASP A 499 -9.39 48.19 52.12
CA ASP A 499 -8.74 47.01 52.70
C ASP A 499 -9.23 45.63 52.18
N GLY A 500 -8.30 44.65 52.08
CA GLY A 500 -8.65 43.26 51.77
C GLY A 500 -7.61 42.39 51.05
N SER A 501 -6.47 42.13 51.69
CA SER A 501 -5.61 40.93 51.54
C SER A 501 -5.38 40.32 50.14
N SER A 502 -4.32 40.78 49.46
CA SER A 502 -3.70 40.08 48.31
C SER A 502 -2.62 39.10 48.78
N ALA A 503 -2.83 37.79 48.61
CA ALA A 503 -1.79 36.77 48.74
C ALA A 503 -1.43 36.14 47.37
N LYS A 504 -0.79 36.92 46.49
CA LYS A 504 -0.11 36.36 45.30
C LYS A 504 1.19 35.70 45.76
N ARG A 505 1.21 34.36 45.89
CA ARG A 505 2.47 33.61 46.07
C ARG A 505 3.22 33.45 44.74
N LEU A 506 4.46 33.88 44.77
CA LEU A 506 5.50 33.70 43.75
C LEU A 506 5.76 32.20 43.50
N ARG A 507 5.81 31.75 42.25
CA ARG A 507 6.15 30.37 41.88
C ARG A 507 7.67 30.17 41.95
N LEU A 508 8.16 29.30 42.84
CA LEU A 508 9.50 28.72 42.73
C LEU A 508 9.49 27.56 41.74
N ASP A 509 10.45 27.58 40.81
CA ASP A 509 10.59 26.63 39.71
C ASP A 509 11.27 25.31 40.17
N GLY A 510 10.91 24.17 39.56
CA GLY A 510 11.63 22.90 39.76
C GLY A 510 10.94 21.74 40.52
N GLN A 511 9.60 21.66 40.60
CA GLN A 511 8.93 20.46 41.11
C GLN A 511 7.97 19.82 40.11
N SER A 512 8.04 18.49 39.98
CA SER A 512 7.15 17.69 39.12
C SER A 512 5.69 17.74 39.62
N ALA A 513 4.73 17.57 38.70
CA ALA A 513 3.29 17.65 39.03
C ALA A 513 2.86 16.64 40.12
N TRP A 514 3.57 15.52 40.24
CA TRP A 514 3.31 14.50 41.26
C TRP A 514 3.72 14.97 42.67
N GLN A 515 4.85 15.67 42.80
CA GLN A 515 5.30 16.26 44.06
C GLN A 515 4.37 17.38 44.55
N ARG A 516 3.73 18.12 43.63
CA ARG A 516 2.70 19.10 43.99
C ARG A 516 1.43 18.45 44.54
N ARG A 517 1.01 17.32 43.95
CA ARG A 517 -0.16 16.57 44.43
C ARG A 517 0.07 15.97 45.81
N LEU A 518 1.23 15.36 46.05
CA LEU A 518 1.60 14.82 47.37
C LEU A 518 1.60 15.92 48.44
N ARG A 519 2.16 17.09 48.13
CA ARG A 519 2.23 18.20 49.09
C ARG A 519 0.87 18.81 49.37
N ASN A 520 -0.01 18.88 48.37
CA ASN A 520 -1.39 19.30 48.59
C ASN A 520 -2.15 18.30 49.48
N VAL A 521 -1.97 16.99 49.28
CA VAL A 521 -2.58 15.95 50.15
C VAL A 521 -2.02 16.00 51.57
N PHE A 522 -0.72 16.26 51.73
CA PHE A 522 -0.10 16.41 53.05
C PHE A 522 -0.62 17.66 53.79
N ASN A 523 -0.74 18.78 53.09
CA ASN A 523 -1.30 20.02 53.64
C ASN A 523 -2.78 19.87 53.99
N ASP A 524 -3.57 19.17 53.16
CA ASP A 524 -5.00 18.93 53.40
C ASP A 524 -5.25 18.04 54.63
N ARG A 525 -4.30 17.14 54.95
CA ARG A 525 -4.33 16.34 56.19
C ARG A 525 -3.95 17.15 57.43
N ILE A 526 -3.03 18.12 57.30
CA ILE A 526 -2.65 19.01 58.40
C ILE A 526 -3.76 20.01 58.72
N THR A 527 -4.46 20.56 57.72
CA THR A 527 -5.61 21.45 57.95
C THR A 527 -6.79 20.72 58.59
N ARG A 528 -6.99 19.42 58.29
CA ARG A 528 -8.01 18.61 58.97
C ARG A 528 -7.65 18.30 60.43
N MET A 529 -6.36 18.06 60.74
CA MET A 529 -5.92 17.87 62.13
C MET A 529 -5.97 19.15 62.97
N ASN A 530 -5.88 20.34 62.35
CA ASN A 530 -5.98 21.64 63.02
C ASN A 530 -7.41 22.19 63.10
N GLN A 531 -8.42 21.51 62.54
CA GLN A 531 -9.84 21.85 62.72
C GLN A 531 -10.51 21.03 63.83
N ASP A 532 -9.87 19.98 64.34
CA ASP A 532 -10.36 19.17 65.48
C ASP A 532 -9.71 19.57 66.83
N GLN A 533 -8.96 20.67 66.87
CA GLN A 533 -8.52 21.35 68.09
C GLN A 533 -8.67 22.87 67.91
N VAL A 534 -9.89 23.37 68.05
CA VAL A 534 -10.32 24.67 68.63
C VAL A 534 -11.84 24.80 68.45
#